data_AF-A0A1W2BW22-F1
#
_entry.id   AF-A0A1W2BW22-F1
#
_cell.length_a   1.000
_cell.length_b   1.000
_cell.length_c   1.000
_cell.angle_alpha   90.00
_cell.angle_beta   90.00
_cell.angle_gamma   90.00
#
_symmetry.space_group_name_H-M   'P 1'
#
loop_
_entity.id
_entity.type
_entity.pdbx_description
1 polymer ?
#
loop_
_entity_poly.entity_id
_entity_poly.type
_entity_poly.pdbx_seq_one_letter_code
_entity_poly.pdbx_strand_id
1 'polypeptide(L)'
;MKNITKKIFTSAISAVISLTAVSAFTAPAAPVLAASNNPGQTNGYSYSYELEQYELKKQEGIRFLENCVTDPSYAGQYYISRYSAEIRKHQYDIRKSYEQNLNELVRYVNNVYKYIIYFDQQSKFQNLKDSKILYLISLSDSPEDEAIIDSVFHTISGININFPGSCGNTYEESVALVDQLTEDAAREIISNNNTNN
;
A
#
# COMPACT_ATOMS: atom_id res chain seq x y z
N MET A 1 6.54 26.31 9.55
CA MET A 1 5.53 25.51 10.29
C MET A 1 4.39 24.91 9.46
N LYS A 2 4.06 25.41 8.24
CA LYS A 2 2.93 24.88 7.44
C LYS A 2 3.14 23.49 6.79
N ASN A 3 4.39 23.02 6.62
CA ASN A 3 4.69 21.74 5.93
C ASN A 3 4.65 20.50 6.83
N ILE A 4 4.88 20.64 8.14
CA ILE A 4 4.86 19.51 9.09
C ILE A 4 3.42 19.04 9.32
N THR A 5 2.47 19.97 9.45
CA THR A 5 1.05 19.66 9.66
C THR A 5 0.42 18.93 8.47
N LYS A 6 0.86 19.24 7.23
CA LYS A 6 0.37 18.58 6.01
C LYS A 6 0.90 17.16 5.86
N LYS A 7 2.20 16.93 6.17
CA LYS A 7 2.81 15.59 6.18
C LYS A 7 2.20 14.67 7.24
N ILE A 8 1.94 15.19 8.45
CA ILE A 8 1.26 14.44 9.52
C ILE A 8 -0.17 14.09 9.11
N PHE A 9 -0.88 14.98 8.40
CA PHE A 9 -2.23 14.69 7.92
C PHE A 9 -2.26 13.64 6.82
N THR A 10 -1.32 13.65 5.87
CA THR A 10 -1.28 12.65 4.79
C THR A 10 -0.83 11.28 5.29
N SER A 11 0.18 11.21 6.17
CA SER A 11 0.61 9.95 6.78
C SER A 11 -0.45 9.39 7.73
N ALA A 12 -1.16 10.24 8.48
CA ALA A 12 -2.29 9.82 9.30
C ALA A 12 -3.48 9.37 8.45
N ILE A 13 -3.73 9.96 7.28
CA ILE A 13 -4.79 9.50 6.38
C ILE A 13 -4.40 8.18 5.70
N SER A 14 -3.16 7.98 5.24
CA SER A 14 -2.71 6.69 4.69
C SER A 14 -2.71 5.59 5.78
N ALA A 15 -2.27 5.91 7.00
CA ALA A 15 -2.30 4.98 8.12
C ALA A 15 -3.72 4.73 8.63
N VAL A 16 -4.59 5.74 8.66
CA VAL A 16 -6.01 5.61 9.00
C VAL A 16 -6.73 4.86 7.90
N ILE A 17 -6.48 5.08 6.62
CA ILE A 17 -7.02 4.28 5.51
C ILE A 17 -6.53 2.84 5.61
N SER A 18 -5.26 2.60 5.98
CA SER A 18 -4.75 1.25 6.21
C SER A 18 -5.36 0.59 7.45
N LEU A 19 -5.59 1.34 8.54
CA LEU A 19 -6.25 0.87 9.75
C LEU A 19 -7.77 0.76 9.59
N THR A 20 -8.42 1.57 8.76
CA THR A 20 -9.86 1.56 8.49
C THR A 20 -10.22 0.60 7.38
N ALA A 21 -9.32 0.35 6.42
CA ALA A 21 -9.39 -0.77 5.50
C ALA A 21 -9.30 -2.10 6.24
N VAL A 22 -8.30 -2.23 7.13
CA VAL A 22 -8.17 -3.37 8.02
C VAL A 22 -9.39 -3.43 8.95
N SER A 23 -9.85 -2.33 9.56
CA SER A 23 -11.03 -2.35 10.46
C SER A 23 -12.36 -2.60 9.74
N ALA A 24 -12.52 -2.20 8.49
CA ALA A 24 -13.68 -2.51 7.66
C ALA A 24 -13.76 -3.99 7.32
N PHE A 25 -12.62 -4.68 7.26
CA PHE A 25 -12.53 -6.11 6.98
C PHE A 25 -12.36 -6.98 8.25
N THR A 26 -11.83 -6.42 9.34
CA THR A 26 -11.73 -7.06 10.67
C THR A 26 -12.89 -6.73 11.59
N ALA A 27 -13.86 -5.92 11.16
CA ALA A 27 -15.12 -5.84 11.89
C ALA A 27 -15.67 -7.28 11.92
N PRO A 28 -15.81 -7.91 13.10
CA PRO A 28 -16.56 -9.15 13.16
C PRO A 28 -17.89 -8.86 12.47
N ALA A 29 -18.34 -9.75 11.58
CA ALA A 29 -19.74 -9.72 11.20
C ALA A 29 -20.48 -9.68 12.53
N ALA A 30 -21.12 -8.55 12.85
CA ALA A 30 -21.81 -8.41 14.12
C ALA A 30 -22.67 -9.67 14.21
N PRO A 31 -22.52 -10.50 15.27
CA PRO A 31 -23.41 -11.62 15.42
C PRO A 31 -24.79 -11.00 15.31
N VAL A 32 -25.55 -11.43 14.31
CA VAL A 32 -26.95 -11.04 14.21
C VAL A 32 -27.60 -11.70 15.41
N LEU A 33 -27.52 -11.02 16.56
CA LEU A 33 -28.18 -11.34 17.80
C LEU A 33 -29.67 -11.10 17.56
N ALA A 34 -30.28 -12.04 16.85
CA ALA A 34 -31.71 -12.23 16.75
C ALA A 34 -32.03 -13.64 16.22
N ALA A 35 -31.43 -14.69 16.78
CA ALA A 35 -32.00 -16.03 16.72
C ALA A 35 -31.59 -16.86 17.93
N SER A 36 -32.41 -16.72 18.97
CA SER A 36 -32.63 -17.61 20.11
C SER A 36 -31.45 -17.90 21.05
N ASN A 37 -31.56 -17.28 22.22
CA ASN A 37 -31.38 -17.98 23.49
C ASN A 37 -32.16 -19.31 23.47
N ASN A 38 -31.50 -20.43 23.18
CA ASN A 38 -32.00 -21.75 23.58
C ASN A 38 -30.85 -22.77 23.61
N PRO A 39 -30.27 -23.11 24.78
CA PRO A 39 -29.17 -24.08 24.88
C PRO A 39 -29.63 -25.55 24.68
N GLY A 40 -30.79 -25.79 24.06
CA GLY A 40 -31.43 -27.10 24.00
C GLY A 40 -32.11 -27.49 22.70
N GLN A 41 -31.99 -26.71 21.61
CA GLN A 41 -32.64 -27.05 20.34
C GLN A 41 -31.69 -26.99 19.14
N THR A 42 -31.24 -28.19 18.76
CA THR A 42 -31.03 -28.66 17.39
C THR A 42 -29.97 -27.97 16.52
N ASN A 43 -28.75 -28.54 16.58
CA ASN A 43 -27.90 -28.98 15.46
C ASN A 43 -28.57 -29.00 14.07
N GLY A 44 -28.81 -27.83 13.48
CA GLY A 44 -29.51 -27.72 12.20
C GLY A 44 -29.49 -26.33 11.56
N TYR A 45 -28.93 -25.32 12.22
CA TYR A 45 -28.59 -24.05 11.56
C TYR A 45 -27.37 -24.29 10.66
N SER A 46 -27.76 -24.71 9.46
CA SER A 46 -27.10 -25.43 8.40
C SER A 46 -25.66 -25.00 8.11
N TYR A 47 -24.78 -25.98 8.00
CA TYR A 47 -23.47 -25.89 7.33
C TYR A 47 -23.52 -25.07 6.02
N SER A 48 -24.65 -25.06 5.31
CA SER A 48 -24.85 -24.22 4.12
C SER A 48 -24.82 -22.72 4.39
N TYR A 49 -25.29 -22.26 5.56
CA TYR A 49 -25.29 -20.85 5.95
C TYR A 49 -23.87 -20.36 6.28
N GLU A 50 -23.10 -21.11 7.08
CA GLU A 50 -21.71 -20.75 7.39
C GLU A 50 -20.84 -20.70 6.13
N LEU A 51 -21.05 -21.65 5.21
CA LEU A 51 -20.40 -21.66 3.91
C LEU A 51 -20.79 -20.44 3.07
N GLU A 52 -22.08 -20.08 3.02
CA GLU A 52 -22.55 -18.90 2.30
C GLU A 52 -21.94 -17.61 2.86
N GLN A 53 -21.93 -17.44 4.19
CA GLN A 53 -21.32 -16.28 4.83
C GLN A 53 -19.81 -16.20 4.59
N TYR A 54 -19.13 -17.36 4.60
CA TYR A 54 -17.71 -17.43 4.28
C TYR A 54 -17.44 -16.99 2.84
N GLU A 55 -18.22 -17.46 1.87
CA GLU A 55 -18.10 -17.09 0.46
C GLU A 55 -18.37 -15.59 0.24
N LEU A 56 -19.37 -15.02 0.93
CA LEU A 56 -19.60 -13.57 0.92
C LEU A 56 -18.39 -12.79 1.42
N LYS A 57 -17.80 -13.21 2.54
CA LYS A 57 -16.58 -12.58 3.10
C LYS A 57 -15.38 -12.73 2.18
N LYS A 58 -15.27 -13.86 1.47
CA LYS A 58 -14.24 -14.08 0.44
C LYS A 58 -14.38 -13.08 -0.71
N GLN A 59 -15.60 -12.83 -1.19
CA GLN A 59 -15.87 -11.83 -2.23
C GLN A 59 -15.62 -10.40 -1.74
N GLU A 60 -15.95 -10.08 -0.49
CA GLU A 60 -15.59 -8.80 0.13
C GLU A 60 -14.08 -8.60 0.19
N GLY A 61 -13.31 -9.62 0.57
CA GLY A 61 -11.85 -9.57 0.58
C GLY A 61 -11.25 -9.34 -0.81
N ILE A 62 -11.81 -9.98 -1.86
CA ILE A 62 -11.39 -9.75 -3.25
C ILE A 62 -11.67 -8.31 -3.67
N ARG A 63 -12.90 -7.81 -3.45
CA ARG A 63 -13.26 -6.41 -3.76
C ARG A 63 -12.39 -5.42 -3.01
N PHE A 64 -12.08 -5.73 -1.76
CA PHE A 64 -11.16 -4.93 -0.96
C PHE A 64 -9.79 -4.81 -1.63
N LEU A 65 -9.19 -5.93 -2.07
CA LEU A 65 -7.90 -5.89 -2.77
C LEU A 65 -7.97 -5.20 -4.13
N GLU A 66 -9.06 -5.38 -4.88
CA GLU A 66 -9.25 -4.72 -6.18
C GLU A 66 -9.33 -3.19 -6.07
N ASN A 67 -9.64 -2.66 -4.88
CA ASN A 67 -9.78 -1.24 -4.61
C ASN A 67 -8.76 -0.72 -3.58
N CYS A 68 -7.74 -1.52 -3.21
CA CYS A 68 -6.83 -1.15 -2.13
C CYS A 68 -5.80 -0.08 -2.54
N VAL A 69 -5.62 0.14 -3.85
CA VAL A 69 -4.73 1.14 -4.43
C VAL A 69 -5.50 1.97 -5.46
N THR A 70 -5.46 3.29 -5.30
CA THR A 70 -5.92 4.21 -6.35
C THR A 70 -4.85 4.34 -7.44
N ASP A 71 -5.25 4.18 -8.70
CA ASP A 71 -4.39 4.22 -9.88
C ASP A 71 -3.15 3.29 -9.73
N PRO A 72 -3.36 1.96 -9.77
CA PRO A 72 -2.29 1.02 -9.53
C PRO A 72 -1.26 1.03 -10.68
N SER A 73 0.01 1.04 -10.31
CA SER A 73 1.13 0.76 -11.22
C SER A 73 0.98 -0.62 -11.86
N TYR A 74 1.76 -0.90 -12.90
CA TYR A 74 1.80 -2.24 -13.50
C TYR A 74 2.08 -3.34 -12.46
N ALA A 75 3.01 -3.08 -11.52
CA ALA A 75 3.30 -3.98 -10.41
C ALA A 75 2.08 -4.15 -9.49
N GLY A 76 1.43 -3.05 -9.10
CA GLY A 76 0.20 -3.08 -8.31
C GLY A 76 -0.90 -3.93 -8.96
N GLN A 77 -1.16 -3.70 -10.25
CA GLN A 77 -2.16 -4.45 -11.03
C GLN A 77 -1.84 -5.95 -11.07
N TYR A 78 -0.58 -6.30 -11.31
CA TYR A 78 -0.11 -7.69 -11.31
C TYR A 78 -0.41 -8.39 -9.97
N TYR A 79 -0.03 -7.76 -8.85
CA TYR A 79 -0.23 -8.37 -7.52
C TYR A 79 -1.71 -8.40 -7.11
N ILE A 80 -2.49 -7.36 -7.43
CA ILE A 80 -3.95 -7.37 -7.22
C ILE A 80 -4.57 -8.56 -7.96
N SER A 81 -4.30 -8.70 -9.26
CA SER A 81 -4.85 -9.79 -10.07
C SER A 81 -4.46 -11.16 -9.53
N ARG A 82 -3.16 -11.35 -9.23
CA ARG A 82 -2.61 -12.60 -8.72
C ARG A 82 -3.29 -13.00 -7.40
N TYR A 83 -3.32 -12.09 -6.43
CA TYR A 83 -3.81 -12.46 -5.11
C TYR A 83 -5.32 -12.52 -5.03
N SER A 84 -6.06 -11.73 -5.81
CA SER A 84 -7.50 -11.93 -6.00
C SER A 84 -7.80 -13.33 -6.54
N ALA A 85 -6.97 -13.85 -7.47
CA ALA A 85 -7.10 -15.22 -7.95
C ALA A 85 -6.72 -16.28 -6.89
N GLU A 86 -5.74 -16.01 -6.03
CA GLU A 86 -5.39 -16.91 -4.91
C GLU A 86 -6.51 -16.95 -3.85
N ILE A 87 -7.11 -15.80 -3.49
CA ILE A 87 -8.26 -15.76 -2.56
C ILE A 87 -9.44 -16.55 -3.13
N ARG A 88 -9.74 -16.44 -4.43
CA ARG A 88 -10.83 -17.22 -5.05
C ARG A 88 -10.67 -18.73 -4.84
N LYS A 89 -9.42 -19.21 -4.77
CA LYS A 89 -9.07 -20.62 -4.52
C LYS A 89 -9.10 -20.99 -3.04
N HIS A 90 -9.19 -20.02 -2.13
CA HIS A 90 -9.30 -20.30 -0.70
C HIS A 90 -10.63 -21.01 -0.42
N GLN A 91 -10.55 -22.15 0.26
CA GLN A 91 -11.68 -23.03 0.54
C GLN A 91 -12.05 -22.97 2.01
N TYR A 92 -13.34 -23.19 2.29
CA TYR A 92 -13.83 -23.46 3.63
C TYR A 92 -13.36 -24.84 4.09
N ASP A 93 -12.66 -24.92 5.22
CA ASP A 93 -12.28 -26.19 5.85
C ASP A 93 -13.39 -26.63 6.80
N ILE A 94 -14.07 -27.71 6.43
CA ILE A 94 -15.20 -28.30 7.18
C ILE A 94 -14.80 -28.82 8.57
N ARG A 95 -13.49 -29.01 8.82
CA ARG A 95 -12.97 -29.47 10.11
C ARG A 95 -12.80 -28.33 11.11
N LYS A 96 -12.89 -27.08 10.65
CA LYS A 96 -12.74 -25.87 11.44
C LYS A 96 -14.10 -25.21 11.69
N SER A 97 -14.21 -24.45 12.77
CA SER A 97 -15.39 -23.60 12.97
C SER A 97 -15.44 -22.48 11.93
N TYR A 98 -16.61 -21.89 11.74
CA TYR A 98 -16.76 -20.69 10.90
C TYR A 98 -15.80 -19.57 11.30
N GLU A 99 -15.68 -19.28 12.60
CA GLU A 99 -14.77 -18.24 13.12
C GLU A 99 -13.30 -18.54 12.81
N GLN A 100 -12.88 -19.80 12.90
CA GLN A 100 -11.51 -20.21 12.55
C GLN A 100 -11.24 -19.99 11.06
N ASN A 101 -12.14 -20.44 10.20
CA ASN A 101 -12.06 -20.21 8.75
C ASN A 101 -12.00 -18.71 8.41
N LEU A 102 -12.86 -17.92 9.04
CA LEU A 102 -12.93 -16.48 8.82
C LEU A 102 -11.64 -15.79 9.27
N ASN A 103 -11.12 -16.10 10.46
CA ASN A 103 -9.89 -15.51 10.96
C ASN A 103 -8.68 -15.83 10.07
N GLU A 104 -8.61 -17.03 9.50
CA GLU A 104 -7.56 -17.41 8.56
C GLU A 104 -7.65 -16.63 7.24
N LEU A 105 -8.85 -16.56 6.66
CA LEU A 105 -9.10 -15.74 5.47
C LEU A 105 -8.72 -14.27 5.75
N VAL A 106 -9.14 -13.74 6.90
CA VAL A 106 -8.89 -12.35 7.26
C VAL A 106 -7.39 -12.07 7.38
N ARG A 107 -6.68 -12.95 8.06
CA ARG A 107 -5.22 -12.87 8.20
C ARG A 107 -4.52 -12.93 6.84
N TYR A 108 -4.97 -13.81 5.94
CA TYR A 108 -4.39 -13.95 4.61
C TYR A 108 -4.57 -12.68 3.78
N VAL A 109 -5.80 -12.15 3.69
CA VAL A 109 -6.11 -10.90 2.96
C VAL A 109 -5.31 -9.72 3.51
N ASN A 110 -5.22 -9.57 4.83
CA ASN A 110 -4.44 -8.50 5.46
C ASN A 110 -2.95 -8.56 5.15
N ASN A 111 -2.37 -9.76 5.08
CA ASN A 111 -0.97 -9.93 4.73
C ASN A 111 -0.72 -9.58 3.26
N VAL A 112 -1.55 -10.11 2.36
CA VAL A 112 -1.50 -9.85 0.93
C VAL A 112 -1.65 -8.36 0.61
N TYR A 113 -2.60 -7.68 1.26
CA TYR A 113 -2.82 -6.25 1.11
C TYR A 113 -1.53 -5.45 1.32
N LYS A 114 -0.77 -5.75 2.38
CA LYS A 114 0.51 -5.08 2.66
C LYS A 114 1.53 -5.29 1.56
N TYR A 115 1.58 -6.47 0.95
CA TYR A 115 2.46 -6.75 -0.18
C TYR A 115 2.05 -5.95 -1.43
N ILE A 116 0.76 -5.89 -1.75
CA ILE A 116 0.27 -5.11 -2.89
C ILE A 116 0.67 -3.65 -2.76
N ILE A 117 0.40 -3.05 -1.59
CA ILE A 117 0.76 -1.65 -1.30
C ILE A 117 2.26 -1.44 -1.44
N TYR A 118 3.06 -2.31 -0.83
CA TYR A 118 4.51 -2.20 -0.87
C TYR A 118 5.05 -2.22 -2.31
N PHE A 119 4.66 -3.20 -3.13
CA PHE A 119 5.17 -3.32 -4.49
C PHE A 119 4.66 -2.21 -5.42
N ASP A 120 3.41 -1.77 -5.23
CA ASP A 120 2.89 -0.61 -5.97
C ASP A 120 3.70 0.65 -5.67
N GLN A 121 3.94 0.92 -4.38
CA GLN A 121 4.73 2.06 -3.92
C GLN A 121 6.18 2.01 -4.42
N GLN A 122 6.83 0.83 -4.39
CA GLN A 122 8.18 0.67 -4.93
C GLN A 122 8.24 1.03 -6.42
N SER A 123 7.28 0.55 -7.21
CA SER A 123 7.22 0.84 -8.64
C SER A 123 7.00 2.34 -8.91
N LYS A 124 6.04 2.96 -8.20
CA LYS A 124 5.78 4.40 -8.33
C LYS A 124 6.97 5.25 -7.92
N PHE A 125 7.66 4.85 -6.85
CA PHE A 125 8.83 5.57 -6.37
C PHE A 125 10.01 5.46 -7.31
N GLN A 126 10.23 4.30 -7.93
CA GLN A 126 11.26 4.18 -8.95
C GLN A 126 10.98 5.13 -10.13
N ASN A 127 9.74 5.15 -10.63
CA ASN A 127 9.35 6.08 -11.70
C ASN A 127 9.53 7.56 -11.28
N LEU A 128 9.27 7.89 -10.01
CA LEU A 128 9.52 9.23 -9.49
C LEU A 128 11.01 9.56 -9.52
N LYS A 129 11.87 8.68 -9.00
CA LYS A 129 13.34 8.88 -9.01
C LYS A 129 13.84 9.11 -10.43
N ASP A 130 13.45 8.27 -11.37
CA ASP A 130 13.83 8.38 -12.77
C ASP A 130 13.36 9.72 -13.37
N SER A 131 12.12 10.12 -13.10
CA SER A 131 11.55 11.39 -13.58
C SER A 131 12.28 12.61 -13.01
N LYS A 132 12.73 12.54 -11.75
CA LYS A 132 13.47 13.62 -11.08
C LYS A 132 14.86 13.80 -11.66
N ILE A 133 15.54 12.69 -11.97
CA ILE A 133 16.85 12.73 -12.64
C ILE A 133 16.72 13.27 -14.06
N LEU A 134 15.72 12.83 -14.82
CA LEU A 134 15.45 13.39 -16.15
C LEU A 134 15.15 14.89 -16.11
N TYR A 135 14.44 15.36 -15.08
CA TYR A 135 14.23 16.78 -14.87
C TYR A 135 15.55 17.54 -14.64
N LEU A 136 16.46 17.04 -13.80
CA LEU A 136 17.76 17.70 -13.59
C LEU A 136 18.60 17.70 -14.87
N ILE A 137 18.62 16.60 -15.62
CA ILE A 137 19.28 16.52 -16.94
C ILE A 137 18.73 17.60 -17.88
N SER A 138 17.42 17.84 -17.87
CA SER A 138 16.82 18.87 -18.72
C SER A 138 17.18 20.32 -18.36
N LEU A 139 17.75 20.55 -17.16
CA LEU A 139 18.24 21.86 -16.72
C LEU A 139 19.73 22.05 -16.97
N SER A 140 20.48 20.98 -17.22
CA SER A 140 21.93 21.01 -17.37
C SER A 140 22.31 21.60 -18.73
N ASP A 141 23.23 22.57 -18.71
CA ASP A 141 23.81 23.19 -19.91
C ASP A 141 25.34 23.01 -19.97
N SER A 142 25.93 22.39 -18.94
CA SER A 142 27.39 22.29 -18.77
C SER A 142 27.86 20.95 -18.18
N PRO A 143 29.12 20.54 -18.41
CA PRO A 143 29.73 19.37 -17.78
C PRO A 143 29.81 19.46 -16.25
N GLU A 144 29.90 20.67 -15.69
CA GLU A 144 29.89 20.89 -14.24
C GLU A 144 28.56 20.44 -13.61
N ASP A 145 27.44 20.62 -14.32
CA ASP A 145 26.12 20.17 -13.87
C ASP A 145 25.99 18.64 -13.87
N GLU A 146 26.71 17.93 -14.76
CA GLU A 146 26.71 16.46 -14.81
C GLU A 146 27.23 15.87 -13.49
N ALA A 147 28.24 16.48 -12.87
CA ALA A 147 28.76 16.03 -11.57
C ALA A 147 27.73 16.19 -10.44
N ILE A 148 26.92 17.25 -10.48
CA ILE A 148 25.81 17.47 -9.54
C ILE A 148 24.75 16.39 -9.75
N ILE A 149 24.35 16.15 -11.00
CA ILE A 149 23.35 15.13 -11.37
C ILE A 149 23.81 13.75 -10.92
N ASP A 150 25.06 13.37 -11.17
CA ASP A 150 25.61 12.08 -10.77
C ASP A 150 25.61 11.89 -9.25
N SER A 151 25.99 12.92 -8.50
CA SER A 151 25.96 12.91 -7.03
C SER A 151 24.53 12.70 -6.49
N VAL A 152 23.56 13.41 -7.08
CA VAL A 152 22.15 13.32 -6.71
C VAL A 152 21.58 11.95 -7.11
N PHE A 153 21.92 11.43 -8.29
CA PHE A 153 21.54 10.10 -8.74
C PHE A 153 22.01 9.02 -7.77
N HIS A 154 23.27 9.06 -7.34
CA HIS A 154 23.82 8.11 -6.38
C HIS A 154 23.10 8.19 -5.04
N THR A 155 22.84 9.41 -4.56
CA THR A 155 22.16 9.64 -3.27
C THR A 155 20.72 9.14 -3.31
N ILE A 156 19.95 9.52 -4.33
CA ILE A 156 18.55 9.12 -4.51
C ILE A 156 18.42 7.61 -4.73
N SER A 157 19.38 6.98 -5.42
CA SER A 157 19.40 5.52 -5.61
C SER A 157 19.52 4.74 -4.31
N GLY A 158 20.16 5.31 -3.29
CA GLY A 158 20.26 4.71 -1.95
C GLY A 158 18.98 4.83 -1.11
N ILE A 159 18.02 5.68 -1.50
CA ILE A 159 16.77 5.87 -0.77
C ILE A 159 15.82 4.70 -1.09
N ASN A 160 15.36 4.04 -0.03
CA ASN A 160 14.47 2.88 -0.12
C ASN A 160 13.20 3.12 0.68
N ILE A 161 12.09 2.57 0.18
CA ILE A 161 10.84 2.47 0.93
C ILE A 161 10.82 1.17 1.71
N ASN A 162 10.38 1.23 2.96
CA ASN A 162 10.33 0.07 3.83
C ASN A 162 8.99 -0.64 3.75
N PHE A 163 9.00 -1.94 4.09
CA PHE A 163 7.78 -2.73 4.14
C PHE A 163 6.82 -2.17 5.21
N PRO A 164 5.49 -2.14 4.99
CA PRO A 164 4.55 -1.62 5.98
C PRO A 164 4.71 -2.29 7.35
N GLY A 165 5.01 -1.49 8.39
CA GLY A 165 5.23 -1.96 9.76
C GLY A 165 6.68 -2.32 10.11
N SER A 166 7.63 -2.11 9.19
CA SER A 166 9.08 -2.20 9.49
C SER A 166 9.70 -0.85 9.82
N CYS A 167 10.86 -0.85 10.47
CA CYS A 167 11.59 0.36 10.82
C CYS A 167 12.24 1.00 9.58
N GLY A 168 12.13 2.32 9.43
CA GLY A 168 12.75 3.11 8.36
C GLY A 168 11.79 4.11 7.74
N ASN A 169 12.20 4.72 6.62
CA ASN A 169 11.39 5.72 5.93
C ASN A 169 10.10 5.10 5.35
N THR A 170 8.99 5.79 5.57
CA THR A 170 7.72 5.60 4.87
C THR A 170 7.83 6.02 3.39
N TYR A 171 6.82 5.68 2.60
CA TYR A 171 6.72 6.14 1.21
C TYR A 171 6.77 7.67 1.13
N GLU A 172 5.95 8.35 1.93
CA GLU A 172 5.83 9.81 1.95
C GLU A 172 7.12 10.51 2.39
N GLU A 173 7.83 9.95 3.37
CA GLU A 173 9.14 10.46 3.78
C GLU A 173 10.19 10.28 2.69
N SER A 174 10.21 9.12 2.03
CA SER A 174 11.14 8.82 0.94
C SER A 174 10.92 9.74 -0.27
N VAL A 175 9.66 9.97 -0.65
CA VAL A 175 9.27 10.94 -1.69
C VAL A 175 9.76 12.33 -1.33
N ALA A 176 9.52 12.78 -0.09
CA ALA A 176 9.92 14.12 0.32
C ALA A 176 11.44 14.32 0.36
N LEU A 177 12.21 13.28 0.67
CA LEU A 177 13.68 13.34 0.60
C LEU A 177 14.16 13.48 -0.85
N VAL A 178 13.60 12.69 -1.76
CA VAL A 178 13.89 12.78 -3.20
C VAL A 178 13.53 14.15 -3.75
N ASP A 179 12.36 14.68 -3.40
CA ASP A 179 11.92 16.01 -3.80
C ASP A 179 12.89 17.10 -3.32
N GLN A 180 13.30 17.04 -2.04
CA GLN A 180 14.24 18.01 -1.46
C GLN A 180 15.60 17.98 -2.16
N LEU A 181 16.19 16.78 -2.33
CA LEU A 181 17.47 16.62 -3.02
C LEU A 181 17.42 17.13 -4.47
N THR A 182 16.30 16.88 -5.15
CA THR A 182 16.10 17.37 -6.52
C THR A 182 15.97 18.89 -6.55
N GLU A 183 15.23 19.49 -5.62
CA GLU A 183 15.06 20.94 -5.55
C GLU A 183 16.37 21.66 -5.26
N ASP A 184 17.17 21.14 -4.33
CA ASP A 184 18.47 21.72 -3.99
C ASP A 184 19.43 21.65 -5.19
N ALA A 185 19.48 20.50 -5.88
CA ALA A 185 20.28 20.33 -7.09
C ALA A 185 19.84 21.24 -8.24
N ALA A 186 18.52 21.36 -8.47
CA ALA A 186 17.98 22.24 -9.51
C ALA A 186 18.36 23.70 -9.27
N ARG A 187 18.33 24.16 -8.01
CA ARG A 187 18.76 25.53 -7.68
C ARG A 187 20.23 25.76 -7.97
N GLU A 188 21.08 24.77 -7.70
CA GLU A 188 22.52 24.85 -7.97
C GLU A 188 22.80 24.92 -9.48
N ILE A 189 22.21 24.03 -10.27
CA ILE A 189 22.32 24.02 -11.74
C ILE A 189 21.87 25.35 -12.33
N ILE A 190 20.69 25.85 -11.93
CA ILE A 190 20.17 27.14 -12.42
C ILE A 190 21.09 28.30 -12.02
N SER A 191 21.70 28.24 -10.83
CA SER A 191 22.67 29.25 -10.40
C SER A 191 23.91 29.25 -11.30
N ASN A 192 24.46 28.07 -11.62
CA ASN A 192 25.62 27.92 -12.49
C ASN A 192 25.36 28.50 -13.89
N ASN A 193 24.18 28.22 -14.47
CA ASN A 193 23.81 28.71 -15.80
C ASN A 193 23.64 30.24 -15.84
N ASN A 194 23.23 30.85 -14.73
CA ASN A 194 23.12 32.32 -14.63
C ASN A 194 24.47 33.01 -14.42
N THR A 195 25.49 32.33 -13.88
CA THR A 195 26.84 32.88 -13.72
C THR A 195 27.71 32.77 -14.99
N ASN A 196 27.34 31.87 -15.90
CA ASN A 196 28.07 31.60 -17.15
C ASN A 196 27.53 32.37 -18.37
N ASN A 197 26.45 33.15 -18.21
CA ASN A 197 25.87 34.06 -19.21
C ASN A 197 26.23 35.52 -18.91
#